data_AF-A0A951ELY8-F1
#
_entry.id   AF-A0A951ELY8-F1
#
_cell.length_a   1.000
_cell.length_b   1.000
_cell.length_c   1.000
_cell.angle_alpha   90.00
_cell.angle_beta   90.00
_cell.angle_gamma   90.00
#
_symmetry.space_group_name_H-M   'P 1'
#
loop_
_entity.id
_entity.type
_entity.pdbx_description
1 polymer ?
#
loop_
_entity_poly.entity_id
_entity_poly.type
_entity_poly.pdbx_seq_one_letter_code
_entity_poly.pdbx_strand_id
1 'polypeptide(L)' 'MVAVETAVADAGRDFIRDIIQDDLDARRYPEVVTRFPPEPNGYLHIGHAKSIGVNFGVAQEFSGRCHL' A
#
# COMPACT_ATOMS: atom_id res chain seq x y z
N MET A 1 -20.32 16.05 -19.05
CA MET A 1 -19.47 15.36 -20.05
C MET A 1 -18.13 16.08 -20.00
N VAL A 2 -17.09 15.56 -19.36
CA VAL A 2 -16.45 14.28 -19.64
C VAL A 2 -16.02 13.62 -18.33
N ALA A 3 -16.32 12.32 -18.23
CA ALA A 3 -15.87 11.46 -17.14
C ALA A 3 -14.34 11.41 -17.14
N VAL A 4 -13.73 11.74 -16.01
CA VAL A 4 -12.30 11.48 -15.78
C VAL A 4 -12.16 9.96 -15.60
N GLU A 5 -11.85 9.34 -16.72
CA GLU A 5 -11.20 8.05 -16.96
C GLU A 5 -10.98 7.15 -15.74
N THR A 6 -11.92 6.24 -15.54
CA THR A 6 -11.92 5.14 -14.56
C THR A 6 -11.06 3.96 -15.03
N ALA A 7 -9.88 4.21 -15.59
CA ALA A 7 -9.13 3.22 -16.38
C ALA A 7 -7.73 2.86 -15.84
N VAL A 8 -7.52 2.89 -14.51
CA VAL A 8 -6.33 2.31 -13.85
C VAL A 8 -6.73 1.35 -12.72
N ALA A 9 -7.90 0.72 -12.81
CA ALA A 9 -8.48 0.04 -11.65
C ALA A 9 -8.03 -1.43 -11.45
N ASP A 10 -7.25 -2.03 -12.35
CA ASP A 10 -7.02 -3.50 -12.28
C ASP A 10 -5.60 -3.99 -12.58
N ALA A 11 -4.69 -3.13 -13.03
CA ALA A 11 -3.28 -3.52 -13.19
C ALA A 11 -2.52 -3.22 -11.89
N GLY A 12 -2.43 -4.20 -10.98
CA GLY A 12 -1.70 -4.07 -9.70
C GLY A 12 -2.57 -4.18 -8.45
N ARG A 13 -3.84 -4.57 -8.59
CA ARG A 13 -4.71 -4.86 -7.45
C ARG A 13 -4.38 -6.24 -6.89
N ASP A 14 -4.00 -6.29 -5.61
CA ASP A 14 -3.72 -7.52 -4.87
C ASP A 14 -4.65 -7.61 -3.65
N PHE A 15 -4.68 -8.78 -3.02
CA PHE A 15 -5.56 -9.05 -1.89
C PHE A 15 -5.33 -8.13 -0.68
N ILE A 16 -4.13 -7.51 -0.56
CA ILE A 16 -3.83 -6.56 0.53
C ILE A 16 -4.66 -5.28 0.33
N ARG A 17 -4.72 -4.78 -0.90
CA ARG A 17 -5.51 -3.59 -1.25
C ARG A 17 -7.01 -3.83 -1.09
N ASP A 18 -7.47 -5.03 -1.40
CA ASP A 18 -8.88 -5.40 -1.20
C ASP A 18 -9.25 -5.37 0.28
N ILE A 19 -8.43 -5.98 1.14
CA ILE A 19 -8.64 -5.96 2.59
C ILE A 19 -8.62 -4.53 3.14
N ILE A 20 -7.68 -3.70 2.68
CA ILE A 20 -7.58 -2.30 3.12
C ILE A 20 -8.82 -1.51 2.70
N GLN A 21 -9.27 -1.69 1.44
CA GLN A 21 -10.47 -1.01 0.96
C GLN A 21 -11.71 -1.41 1.77
N ASP A 22 -11.89 -2.71 2.02
CA ASP A 22 -12.99 -3.22 2.85
C ASP A 22 -12.95 -2.63 4.26
N ASP A 23 -11.76 -2.52 4.87
CA ASP A 23 -11.58 -1.95 6.20
C ASP A 23 -11.85 -0.43 6.24
N LEU A 24 -11.50 0.31 5.18
CA LEU A 24 -11.80 1.74 5.05
C LEU A 24 -13.30 1.99 4.80
N ASP A 25 -13.93 1.18 3.96
CA ASP A 25 -15.37 1.25 3.67
C ASP A 25 -16.19 0.96 4.94
N ALA A 26 -15.75 -0.03 5.72
CA ALA A 26 -16.30 -0.35 7.03
C ALA A 26 -15.90 0.64 8.14
N ARG A 27 -15.08 1.66 7.83
CA ARG A 27 -14.54 2.67 8.77
C ARG A 27 -13.89 2.06 10.01
N ARG A 28 -13.22 0.93 9.85
CA ARG A 28 -12.55 0.21 10.96
C ARG A 28 -11.33 0.97 11.47
N TYR A 29 -10.66 1.70 10.59
CA TYR A 29 -9.48 2.49 10.90
C TYR A 29 -9.61 3.91 10.31
N PRO A 30 -9.06 4.93 10.98
CA PRO A 30 -9.12 6.32 10.51
C PRO A 30 -8.13 6.62 9.38
N GLU A 31 -7.04 5.84 9.27
CA GLU A 31 -5.98 6.02 8.28
C GLU A 31 -5.23 4.71 8.04
N VAL A 32 -4.60 4.58 6.87
CA VAL A 32 -3.71 3.46 6.55
C VAL A 32 -2.31 3.75 7.09
N VAL A 33 -1.78 2.86 7.92
CA VAL A 33 -0.42 2.96 8.49
C VAL A 33 0.32 1.65 8.26
N THR A 34 1.36 1.69 7.42
CA THR A 34 2.22 0.53 7.12
C THR A 34 3.61 0.71 7.74
N ARG A 35 4.44 -0.35 7.71
CA ARG A 35 5.86 -0.23 8.07
C ARG A 35 6.72 -1.24 7.30
N PHE A 36 7.95 -0.85 6.96
CA PHE A 36 9.00 -1.74 6.48
C PHE A 36 10.07 -1.89 7.57
N PRO A 37 10.08 -2.98 8.36
CA PRO A 37 10.96 -3.12 9.53
C PRO A 37 12.10 -4.13 9.27
N PRO A 38 13.12 -3.79 8.46
CA PRO A 38 14.28 -4.68 8.29
C PRO A 38 15.07 -4.74 9.59
N GLU A 39 15.64 -5.90 9.89
CA GLU A 39 16.61 -6.00 10.97
C GLU A 39 17.91 -5.28 10.55
N PRO A 40 18.54 -4.49 11.43
CA PRO A 40 19.74 -3.72 11.10
C PRO A 40 21.02 -4.58 11.15
N ASN A 41 20.96 -5.81 10.62
CA ASN A 41 22.01 -6.83 10.70
C ASN A 41 22.49 -7.31 9.31
N GLY A 42 22.04 -6.70 8.21
CA GLY A 42 22.44 -7.07 6.87
C GLY A 42 22.11 -6.02 5.81
N TYR A 43 22.66 -6.22 4.60
CA TYR A 43 22.33 -5.37 3.45
C TYR A 43 21.04 -5.81 2.77
N LEU A 44 20.25 -4.82 2.33
CA LEU A 44 19.06 -5.08 1.55
C LEU A 44 19.43 -5.59 0.15
N HIS A 45 18.90 -6.75 -0.23
CA HIS A 45 18.93 -7.27 -1.59
C HIS A 45 17.62 -7.04 -2.35
N ILE A 46 17.56 -7.40 -3.65
CA ILE A 46 16.41 -7.17 -4.54
C ILE A 46 15.06 -7.70 -4.01
N GLY A 47 15.05 -8.81 -3.27
CA GLY A 47 13.83 -9.28 -2.59
C GLY A 47 13.17 -8.25 -1.66
N HIS A 48 13.93 -7.38 -1.00
CA HIS A 48 13.40 -6.32 -0.15
C HIS A 48 12.65 -5.26 -0.95
N ALA A 49 13.00 -5.05 -2.23
CA ALA A 49 12.31 -4.09 -3.08
C ALA A 49 10.80 -4.38 -3.17
N LYS A 50 10.40 -5.67 -3.12
CA LYS A 50 8.97 -6.05 -3.07
C LYS A 50 8.30 -5.56 -1.79
N SER A 51 8.92 -5.80 -0.63
CA SER A 51 8.35 -5.38 0.66
C SER A 51 8.32 -3.85 0.79
N ILE A 52 9.37 -3.16 0.32
CA ILE A 52 9.43 -1.69 0.27
C ILE A 52 8.31 -1.16 -0.64
N GLY A 53 8.22 -1.67 -1.87
CA GLY A 53 7.21 -1.24 -2.84
C GLY A 53 5.78 -1.46 -2.33
N VAL A 54 5.51 -2.59 -1.67
CA VAL A 54 4.19 -2.86 -1.07
C VAL A 54 3.91 -1.90 0.08
N ASN A 55 4.79 -1.79 1.08
CA ASN A 55 4.49 -0.99 2.28
C ASN A 55 4.40 0.51 1.99
N PHE A 56 5.37 1.06 1.26
CA PHE A 56 5.36 2.49 0.92
C PHE A 56 4.35 2.81 -0.19
N GLY A 57 4.18 1.93 -1.18
CA GLY A 57 3.21 2.10 -2.26
C GLY A 57 1.77 2.10 -1.75
N VAL A 58 1.41 1.14 -0.90
CA VAL A 58 0.07 1.10 -0.27
C VAL A 58 -0.20 2.34 0.56
N ALA A 59 0.76 2.77 1.40
CA ALA A 59 0.59 4.01 2.15
C ALA A 59 0.38 5.23 1.23
N GLN A 60 1.11 5.31 0.13
CA GLN A 60 0.95 6.39 -0.85
C GLN A 60 -0.43 6.35 -1.54
N GLU A 61 -0.85 5.17 -2.02
CA GLU A 61 -2.12 4.98 -2.74
C GLU A 61 -3.33 5.37 -1.88
N PHE A 62 -3.33 5.01 -0.61
CA PHE A 62 -4.42 5.31 0.33
C PHE A 62 -4.21 6.61 1.12
N SER A 63 -3.26 7.46 0.71
CA SER A 63 -2.95 8.74 1.38
C SER A 63 -2.67 8.58 2.90
N GLY A 64 -2.06 7.45 3.27
CA GLY A 64 -1.63 7.09 4.61
C GLY A 64 -0.15 7.40 4.87
N ARG A 65 0.43 6.69 5.85
CA ARG A 65 1.84 6.83 6.24
C ARG A 65 2.54 5.48 6.34
N CYS A 66 3.84 5.45 6.04
CA CYS A 66 4.69 4.28 6.23
C CYS A 66 5.87 4.63 7.14
N HIS A 67 6.13 3.80 8.15
CA HIS A 67 7.33 3.93 8.98
C HIS A 67 8.47 3.04 8.43
N LEU A 68 9.70 3.52 8.60
CA LEU A 68 10.94 2.80 8.33
C LEU A 68 11.63 2.42 9.64
#